data_AF-A0A8H4V548-F1
#
_entry.id   AF-A0A8H4V548-F1
#
_cell.length_a   1.000
_cell.length_b   1.000
_cell.length_c   1.000
_cell.angle_alpha   90.00
_cell.angle_beta   90.00
_cell.angle_gamma   90.00
#
_symmetry.space_group_name_H-M   'P 1'
#
loop_
_entity.id
_entity.type
_entity.pdbx_description
1 polymer ?
#
loop_
_entity_poly.entity_id
_entity_poly.type
_entity_poly.pdbx_seq_one_letter_code
_entity_poly.pdbx_strand_id
1 'polypeptide(L)'
;MVLAAPAPSRAWLTPVLPAAASDEAVNQWRSSTLALFRREAPRLLHDETGTCVESVIARINRILDAITTTPLPPSSLEQPAASRASEARDAALRVLVSSSVDLARLLAVQRAVLRVHMPEVLPHTRVVFEPATMEDVGGLEEEALTTREIDCVVFPGIIKHGDESGGQMQFRNVIAKARVLCSPGD
;
A
#
# COMPACT_ATOMS: atom_id res chain seq x y z
N MET A 1 2.59 -1.37 -23.73
CA MET A 1 1.76 -0.14 -23.64
C MET A 1 1.10 -0.14 -22.26
N VAL A 2 1.81 0.40 -21.27
CA VAL A 2 1.33 0.43 -19.89
C VAL A 2 0.36 1.60 -19.78
N LEU A 3 -0.92 1.30 -19.53
CA LEU A 3 -1.92 2.30 -19.21
C LEU A 3 -1.51 2.97 -17.90
N ALA A 4 -0.97 4.19 -18.00
CA ALA A 4 -0.89 5.09 -16.87
C ALA A 4 -2.31 5.32 -16.36
N ALA A 5 -2.66 4.68 -15.24
CA ALA A 5 -3.84 5.07 -14.50
C ALA A 5 -3.57 6.50 -14.00
N PRO A 6 -4.40 7.50 -14.34
CA PRO A 6 -4.27 8.82 -13.74
C PRO A 6 -4.36 8.66 -12.22
N ALA A 7 -3.44 9.30 -11.51
CA ALA A 7 -3.50 9.39 -10.05
C ALA A 7 -4.94 9.77 -9.66
N PRO A 8 -5.59 9.05 -8.73
CA PRO A 8 -6.94 9.39 -8.33
C PRO A 8 -6.88 10.82 -7.77
N SER A 9 -7.49 11.75 -8.50
CA SER A 9 -7.75 13.10 -8.04
C SER A 9 -8.30 13.02 -6.62
N ARG A 10 -7.61 13.66 -5.68
CA ARG A 10 -7.90 13.71 -4.23
C ARG A 10 -9.22 14.44 -3.90
N ALA A 11 -10.26 14.26 -4.71
CA ALA A 11 -11.54 14.94 -4.60
C ALA A 11 -12.50 14.25 -3.60
N TRP A 12 -12.27 12.99 -3.25
CA TRP A 12 -13.23 12.19 -2.45
C TRP A 12 -12.92 12.17 -0.95
N LEU A 13 -11.82 12.80 -0.53
CA LEU A 13 -11.36 12.85 0.87
C LEU A 13 -11.02 14.28 1.33
N THR A 14 -11.61 15.31 0.72
CA THR A 14 -11.68 16.61 1.41
C THR A 14 -12.91 16.53 2.31
N PRO A 15 -12.76 16.32 3.63
CA PRO A 15 -13.87 16.63 4.51
C PRO A 15 -14.13 18.13 4.29
N VAL A 16 -15.39 18.52 4.36
CA VAL A 16 -15.79 19.92 4.53
C VAL A 16 -15.35 20.34 5.95
N LEU A 17 -14.06 20.32 6.21
CA LEU A 17 -13.42 21.00 7.31
C LEU A 17 -13.15 22.42 6.81
N PRO A 18 -13.44 23.46 7.61
CA PRO A 18 -13.13 24.81 7.20
C PRO A 18 -11.66 24.86 6.83
N ALA A 19 -11.32 25.50 5.73
CA ALA A 19 -9.94 25.69 5.24
C ALA A 19 -9.02 26.46 6.24
N ALA A 20 -9.48 26.66 7.47
CA ALA A 20 -8.84 27.34 8.58
C ALA A 20 -8.54 26.44 9.79
N ALA A 21 -8.87 25.14 9.77
CA ALA A 21 -8.54 24.23 10.86
C ALA A 21 -7.06 23.81 10.80
N SER A 22 -6.36 23.79 11.94
CA SER A 22 -4.99 23.27 12.03
C SER A 22 -4.94 21.77 11.75
N ASP A 23 -3.81 21.27 11.24
CA ASP A 23 -3.59 19.83 11.02
C ASP A 23 -3.90 19.00 12.28
N GLU A 24 -3.54 19.53 13.45
CA GLU A 24 -3.84 18.91 14.75
C GLU A 24 -5.34 18.77 14.99
N ALA A 25 -6.13 19.83 14.76
CA ALA A 25 -7.57 19.82 14.94
C ALA A 25 -8.24 18.83 13.96
N VAL A 26 -7.77 18.79 12.71
CA VAL A 26 -8.25 17.86 11.69
C VAL A 26 -7.94 16.41 12.09
N ASN A 27 -6.71 16.15 12.52
CA ASN A 27 -6.26 14.82 12.93
C ASN A 27 -6.98 14.34 14.19
N GLN A 28 -7.20 15.22 15.17
CA GLN A 28 -7.98 14.93 16.36
C GLN A 28 -9.43 14.59 15.99
N TRP A 29 -10.09 15.44 15.19
CA TRP A 29 -11.45 15.19 14.74
C TRP A 29 -11.57 13.83 14.02
N ARG A 30 -10.69 13.57 13.04
CA ARG A 30 -10.65 12.28 12.32
C ARG A 30 -10.49 11.10 13.28
N SER A 31 -9.54 11.17 14.21
CA SER A 31 -9.27 10.09 15.17
C SER A 31 -10.48 9.79 16.05
N SER A 32 -11.11 10.83 16.63
CA SER A 32 -12.26 10.68 17.51
C SER A 32 -13.48 10.18 16.76
N THR A 33 -13.76 10.72 15.58
CA THR A 33 -14.88 10.29 14.74
C THR A 33 -14.73 8.83 14.30
N LEU A 34 -13.55 8.41 13.84
CA LEU A 34 -13.32 7.02 13.44
C LEU A 34 -13.34 6.05 14.63
N ALA A 35 -12.91 6.49 15.82
CA ALA A 35 -13.05 5.70 17.04
C ALA A 35 -14.52 5.43 17.40
N LEU A 36 -15.40 6.42 17.21
CA LEU A 36 -16.85 6.25 17.40
C LEU A 36 -17.43 5.26 16.40
N PHE A 37 -17.13 5.41 15.10
CA PHE A 37 -17.60 4.49 14.07
C PHE A 37 -17.17 3.05 14.33
N ARG A 38 -15.92 2.84 14.77
CA ARG A 38 -15.41 1.51 15.11
C ARG A 38 -16.19 0.85 16.25
N ARG A 39 -16.70 1.65 17.20
CA ARG A 39 -17.50 1.16 18.33
C ARG A 39 -18.96 0.88 17.94
N GLU A 40 -19.54 1.72 17.09
CA GLU A 40 -21.00 1.77 16.88
C GLU A 40 -21.47 1.03 15.62
N ALA A 41 -20.62 0.84 14.61
CA ALA A 41 -20.98 0.19 13.35
C ALA A 41 -20.27 -1.14 13.02
N PRO A 42 -19.93 -2.06 13.97
CA PRO A 42 -19.21 -3.29 13.62
C PRO A 42 -19.94 -4.13 12.58
N ARG A 43 -21.27 -4.26 12.69
CA ARG A 43 -22.08 -5.09 11.79
C ARG A 43 -22.28 -4.45 10.41
N LEU A 44 -22.64 -3.17 10.38
CA LEU A 44 -22.84 -2.44 9.11
C LEU A 44 -21.56 -2.35 8.27
N LEU A 45 -20.40 -2.21 8.92
CA LEU A 45 -19.13 -2.19 8.22
C LEU A 45 -18.65 -3.59 7.80
N HIS A 46 -19.12 -4.66 8.43
CA HIS A 46 -18.63 -6.01 8.17
C HIS A 46 -18.99 -6.49 6.75
N ASP A 47 -20.25 -6.33 6.35
CA ASP A 47 -20.74 -6.81 5.06
C ASP A 47 -20.03 -6.08 3.90
N GLU A 48 -19.98 -4.74 3.96
CA GLU A 48 -19.26 -3.91 2.98
C GLU A 48 -17.75 -4.23 2.95
N THR A 49 -17.17 -4.58 4.10
CA THR A 49 -15.78 -5.03 4.16
C THR A 49 -15.61 -6.36 3.43
N GLY A 50 -16.52 -7.31 3.63
CA GLY A 50 -16.53 -8.58 2.92
C GLY A 50 -16.57 -8.35 1.41
N THR A 51 -17.51 -7.53 0.93
CA THR A 51 -17.61 -7.19 -0.50
C THR A 51 -16.33 -6.54 -1.04
N CYS A 52 -15.74 -5.61 -0.29
CA CYS A 52 -14.47 -4.97 -0.66
C CYS A 52 -13.31 -5.98 -0.73
N VAL A 53 -13.20 -6.87 0.27
CA VAL A 53 -12.20 -7.94 0.32
C VAL A 53 -12.31 -8.83 -0.92
N GLU A 54 -13.51 -9.31 -1.25
CA GLU A 54 -13.72 -10.15 -2.44
C GLU A 54 -13.38 -9.41 -3.74
N SER A 55 -13.73 -8.12 -3.84
CA SER A 55 -13.39 -7.30 -5.02
C SER A 55 -11.86 -7.16 -5.21
N VAL A 56 -11.12 -6.95 -4.11
CA VAL A 56 -9.66 -6.87 -4.13
C VAL A 56 -9.05 -8.22 -4.52
N ILE A 57 -9.53 -9.33 -3.94
CA ILE A 57 -9.07 -10.69 -4.28
C ILE A 57 -9.27 -10.95 -5.77
N ALA A 58 -10.48 -10.70 -6.30
CA ALA A 58 -10.79 -10.90 -7.71
C ALA A 58 -9.87 -10.09 -8.63
N ARG A 59 -9.56 -8.84 -8.25
CA ARG A 59 -8.62 -7.99 -9.00
C ARG A 59 -7.20 -8.54 -8.96
N ILE A 60 -6.72 -8.98 -7.79
CA ILE A 60 -5.39 -9.57 -7.63
C ILE A 60 -5.28 -10.83 -8.49
N ASN A 61 -6.25 -11.73 -8.41
CA ASN A 61 -6.27 -12.94 -9.23
C ASN A 61 -6.24 -12.63 -10.72
N ARG A 62 -7.06 -11.69 -11.18
CA ARG A 62 -7.04 -11.26 -12.59
C ARG A 62 -5.65 -10.78 -13.04
N ILE A 63 -4.94 -10.02 -12.20
CA ILE A 63 -3.60 -9.54 -12.52
C ILE A 63 -2.60 -10.71 -12.51
N LEU A 64 -2.64 -11.54 -11.47
CA LEU A 64 -1.77 -12.73 -11.35
C LEU A 64 -1.96 -13.65 -12.55
N ASP A 65 -3.20 -13.97 -12.89
CA ASP A 65 -3.51 -14.83 -14.05
C ASP A 65 -2.97 -14.19 -15.33
N ALA A 66 -3.12 -12.88 -15.53
CA ALA A 66 -2.59 -12.19 -16.72
C ALA A 66 -1.05 -12.21 -16.83
N ILE A 67 -0.32 -12.25 -15.71
CA ILE A 67 1.15 -12.29 -15.71
C ILE A 67 1.73 -13.71 -15.66
N THR A 68 0.98 -14.69 -15.13
CA THR A 68 1.46 -16.08 -14.98
C THR A 68 0.91 -17.05 -16.01
N THR A 69 -0.22 -16.74 -16.67
CA THR A 69 -0.74 -17.60 -17.73
C THR A 69 0.00 -17.31 -19.04
N THR A 70 0.98 -18.15 -19.36
CA THR A 70 1.50 -18.26 -20.72
C THR A 70 0.43 -18.93 -21.59
N PRO A 71 0.21 -18.50 -22.84
CA PRO A 71 -0.72 -19.16 -23.74
C PRO A 71 -0.17 -20.55 -24.12
N LEU A 72 -0.52 -21.57 -23.34
CA LEU A 72 -0.29 -22.96 -23.71
C LEU A 72 -1.31 -23.38 -24.78
N PRO A 73 -0.91 -24.25 -25.74
CA PRO A 73 -1.84 -24.80 -26.72
C PRO A 73 -2.96 -25.62 -26.05
N PRO A 74 -4.13 -25.74 -26.68
CA PRO A 74 -5.31 -26.39 -26.13
C PRO A 74 -5.14 -27.92 -26.16
N SER A 75 -4.29 -28.47 -25.30
CA SER A 75 -4.11 -29.91 -25.23
C SER A 75 -3.69 -30.37 -23.83
N SER A 76 -4.57 -30.21 -22.85
CA SER A 76 -4.67 -31.16 -21.71
C SER A 76 -5.92 -30.82 -20.88
N LEU A 77 -6.84 -31.79 -20.81
CA LEU A 77 -7.90 -31.85 -19.82
C LEU A 77 -7.28 -32.09 -18.43
N GLU A 78 -6.73 -31.06 -17.80
CA GLU A 78 -6.27 -31.12 -16.41
C GLU A 78 -6.97 -30.03 -15.57
N GLN A 79 -8.30 -30.13 -15.48
CA GLN A 79 -9.15 -29.21 -14.73
C GLN A 79 -9.20 -29.34 -13.19
N PRO A 80 -8.71 -30.40 -12.49
CA PRO A 80 -8.84 -30.46 -11.03
C PRO A 80 -7.68 -29.84 -10.23
N ALA A 81 -6.50 -29.64 -10.83
CA ALA A 81 -5.34 -29.06 -10.13
C ALA A 81 -5.36 -27.52 -10.15
N ALA A 82 -5.74 -26.93 -11.29
CA ALA A 82 -5.85 -25.48 -11.45
C ALA A 82 -6.92 -24.86 -10.54
N SER A 83 -8.06 -25.55 -10.33
CA SER A 83 -9.14 -25.07 -9.45
C SER A 83 -8.73 -25.09 -7.97
N ARG A 84 -8.10 -26.16 -7.48
CA ARG A 84 -7.60 -26.24 -6.09
C ARG A 84 -6.49 -25.23 -5.79
N ALA A 85 -5.61 -24.99 -6.75
CA ALA A 85 -4.58 -23.95 -6.62
C ALA A 85 -5.21 -22.55 -6.48
N SER A 86 -6.31 -22.29 -7.21
CA SER A 86 -7.08 -21.05 -7.09
C SER A 86 -7.78 -20.94 -5.73
N GLU A 87 -8.40 -22.00 -5.21
CA GLU A 87 -9.06 -21.98 -3.89
C GLU A 87 -8.08 -21.72 -2.74
N ALA A 88 -6.91 -22.37 -2.76
CA ALA A 88 -5.86 -22.14 -1.78
C ALA A 88 -5.30 -20.71 -1.85
N ARG A 89 -5.11 -20.19 -3.07
CA ARG A 89 -4.72 -18.80 -3.31
C ARG A 89 -5.76 -17.82 -2.75
N ASP A 90 -7.04 -18.06 -3.01
CA ASP A 90 -8.14 -17.22 -2.54
C ASP A 90 -8.23 -17.21 -1.00
N ALA A 91 -8.05 -18.37 -0.37
CA ALA A 91 -8.00 -18.47 1.09
C ALA A 91 -6.84 -17.65 1.67
N ALA A 92 -5.64 -17.76 1.10
CA ALA A 92 -4.48 -16.98 1.54
C ALA A 92 -4.66 -15.48 1.31
N LEU A 93 -5.16 -15.07 0.14
CA LEU A 93 -5.44 -13.66 -0.17
C LEU A 93 -6.49 -13.09 0.77
N ARG A 94 -7.55 -13.83 1.09
CA ARG A 94 -8.58 -13.39 2.04
C ARG A 94 -8.01 -13.09 3.41
N VAL A 95 -7.12 -13.95 3.93
CA VAL A 95 -6.41 -13.69 5.20
C VAL A 95 -5.56 -12.42 5.11
N LEU A 96 -4.78 -12.25 4.04
CA LEU A 96 -3.90 -11.10 3.85
C LEU A 96 -4.68 -9.78 3.72
N VAL A 97 -5.71 -9.75 2.86
CA VAL A 97 -6.52 -8.55 2.63
C VAL A 97 -7.33 -8.19 3.87
N SER A 98 -7.90 -9.18 4.58
CA SER A 98 -8.64 -8.92 5.83
C SER A 98 -7.73 -8.34 6.91
N SER A 99 -6.55 -8.94 7.11
CA SER A 99 -5.53 -8.43 8.05
C SER A 99 -5.08 -7.01 7.68
N SER A 100 -4.97 -6.72 6.38
CA SER A 100 -4.62 -5.39 5.88
C SER A 100 -5.71 -4.36 6.16
N VAL A 101 -6.99 -4.72 6.02
CA VAL A 101 -8.12 -3.85 6.38
C VAL A 101 -8.12 -3.55 7.87
N ASP A 102 -7.92 -4.56 8.71
CA ASP A 102 -7.87 -4.38 10.16
C ASP A 102 -6.71 -3.47 10.58
N LEU A 103 -5.53 -3.68 10.00
CA LEU A 103 -4.39 -2.79 10.21
C LEU A 103 -4.70 -1.36 9.75
N ALA A 104 -5.27 -1.19 8.55
CA ALA A 104 -5.64 0.13 8.04
C ALA A 104 -6.60 0.86 9.00
N ARG A 105 -7.56 0.15 9.61
CA ARG A 105 -8.46 0.71 10.63
C ARG A 105 -7.72 1.12 11.90
N LEU A 106 -6.79 0.30 12.38
CA LEU A 106 -5.95 0.63 13.54
C LEU A 106 -5.14 1.91 13.31
N LEU A 107 -4.58 2.04 12.11
CA LEU A 107 -3.78 3.19 11.70
C LEU A 107 -4.64 4.44 11.46
N ALA A 108 -5.82 4.29 10.87
CA ALA A 108 -6.70 5.41 10.56
C ALA A 108 -7.30 6.10 11.80
N VAL A 109 -7.33 5.43 12.95
CA VAL A 109 -7.76 6.04 14.22
C VAL A 109 -6.61 6.80 14.90
N GLN A 110 -5.37 6.65 14.46
CA GLN A 110 -4.24 7.37 15.07
C GLN A 110 -4.31 8.86 14.75
N ARG A 111 -3.91 9.69 15.71
CA ARG A 111 -3.76 11.15 15.49
C ARG A 111 -2.60 11.45 14.55
N ALA A 112 -1.49 10.71 14.67
CA ALA A 112 -0.40 10.75 13.72
C ALA A 112 -0.84 10.27 12.33
N VAL A 113 -0.23 10.83 11.28
CA VAL A 113 -0.56 10.51 9.89
C VAL A 113 0.47 9.52 9.35
N LEU A 114 0.05 8.27 9.15
CA LEU A 114 0.86 7.27 8.47
C LEU A 114 0.61 7.32 6.98
N ARG A 115 1.69 7.39 6.18
CA ARG A 115 1.64 7.41 4.73
C ARG A 115 2.49 6.31 4.15
N VAL A 116 1.96 5.69 3.11
CA VAL A 116 2.72 4.81 2.23
C VAL A 116 3.73 5.66 1.48
N HIS A 117 4.99 5.25 1.54
CA HIS A 117 6.09 5.85 0.80
C HIS A 117 6.53 4.88 -0.29
N MET A 118 6.19 5.22 -1.53
CA MET A 118 6.58 4.45 -2.71
C MET A 118 7.20 5.44 -3.70
N PRO A 119 8.53 5.45 -3.84
CA PRO A 119 9.20 6.26 -4.85
C PRO A 119 8.64 5.98 -6.26
N GLU A 120 8.37 7.02 -7.03
CA GLU A 120 7.88 6.89 -8.41
C GLU A 120 9.04 6.69 -9.36
N VAL A 121 9.24 5.46 -9.82
CA VAL A 121 10.23 5.14 -10.86
C VAL A 121 9.58 5.32 -12.22
N LEU A 122 9.88 6.44 -12.88
CA LEU A 122 9.35 6.79 -14.19
C LEU A 122 10.47 6.73 -15.26
N PRO A 123 10.13 6.40 -16.52
CA PRO A 123 11.10 6.45 -17.61
C PRO A 123 11.77 7.83 -17.68
N HIS A 124 13.09 7.87 -17.88
CA HIS A 124 13.90 9.08 -18.01
C HIS A 124 13.98 9.95 -16.74
N THR A 125 13.45 9.49 -15.60
CA THR A 125 13.59 10.16 -14.31
C THR A 125 14.57 9.38 -13.45
N ARG A 126 15.69 10.02 -13.11
CA ARG A 126 16.67 9.44 -12.20
C ARG A 126 16.14 9.48 -10.77
N VAL A 127 15.89 8.31 -10.18
CA VAL A 127 15.52 8.16 -8.78
C VAL A 127 16.67 7.50 -8.03
N VAL A 128 17.34 8.26 -7.16
CA VAL A 128 18.53 7.80 -6.44
C VAL A 128 18.13 7.12 -5.14
N PHE A 129 18.88 6.09 -4.76
CA PHE A 129 18.74 5.40 -3.48
C PHE A 129 18.92 6.36 -2.30
N GLU A 130 17.95 6.38 -1.38
CA GLU A 130 17.99 7.18 -0.16
C GLU A 130 18.08 6.26 1.07
N PRO A 131 19.26 6.10 1.72
CA PRO A 131 19.45 5.16 2.82
C PRO A 131 18.54 5.44 4.03
N ALA A 132 18.14 6.71 4.22
CA ALA A 132 17.23 7.08 5.31
C ALA A 132 15.85 6.43 5.17
N THR A 133 15.40 6.15 3.95
CA THR A 133 14.01 5.76 3.66
C THR A 133 13.90 4.47 2.84
N MET A 134 15.02 3.95 2.34
CA MET A 134 15.09 2.81 1.45
C MET A 134 16.07 1.74 1.94
N GLU A 135 15.78 0.49 1.59
CA GLU A 135 16.61 -0.70 1.84
C GLU A 135 16.76 -1.46 0.52
N ASP A 136 18.00 -1.75 0.13
CA ASP A 136 18.27 -2.52 -1.08
C ASP A 136 18.03 -4.01 -0.86
N VAL A 137 17.35 -4.64 -1.82
CA VAL A 137 17.12 -6.09 -1.81
C VAL A 137 18.19 -6.87 -2.58
N GLY A 138 19.04 -6.18 -3.35
CA GLY A 138 20.15 -6.76 -4.11
C GLY A 138 21.34 -7.17 -3.24
N GLY A 139 21.38 -6.74 -1.98
CA GLY A 139 22.42 -7.12 -1.01
C GLY A 139 23.74 -6.40 -1.20
N LEU A 140 23.73 -5.24 -1.89
CA LEU A 140 24.91 -4.39 -2.02
C LEU A 140 25.19 -3.64 -0.72
N GLU A 141 26.46 -3.34 -0.45
CA GLU A 141 26.86 -2.53 0.71
C GLU A 141 26.33 -1.08 0.59
N GLU A 142 25.89 -0.50 1.71
CA GLU A 142 25.18 0.79 1.74
C GLU A 142 26.01 1.96 1.19
N GLU A 143 27.33 1.92 1.39
CA GLU A 143 28.29 2.89 0.85
C GLU A 143 28.35 2.86 -0.68
N ALA A 144 28.14 1.69 -1.29
CA ALA A 144 28.13 1.53 -2.74
C ALA A 144 26.79 1.96 -3.38
N LEU A 145 25.75 2.18 -2.57
CA LEU A 145 24.38 2.47 -3.03
C LEU A 145 24.05 3.96 -3.09
N THR A 146 24.77 4.82 -2.35
CA THR A 146 24.38 6.23 -2.13
C THR A 146 24.31 7.09 -3.40
N THR A 147 24.90 6.62 -4.51
CA THR A 147 24.88 7.29 -5.81
C THR A 147 24.09 6.52 -6.88
N ARG A 148 23.56 5.34 -6.53
CA ARG A 148 22.90 4.43 -7.46
C ARG A 148 21.45 4.79 -7.68
N GLU A 149 20.97 4.45 -8.86
CA GLU A 149 19.57 4.57 -9.22
C GLU A 149 18.81 3.33 -8.75
N ILE A 150 17.53 3.52 -8.45
CA ILE A 150 16.63 2.40 -8.21
C ILE A 150 15.94 1.99 -9.52
N ASP A 151 15.93 0.70 -9.81
CA ASP A 151 15.25 0.15 -10.98
C ASP A 151 13.77 -0.08 -10.69
N CYS A 152 13.45 -0.53 -9.48
CA CYS A 152 12.07 -0.72 -9.06
C CYS A 152 11.91 -0.71 -7.54
N VAL A 153 10.67 -0.48 -7.10
CA VAL A 153 10.25 -0.64 -5.71
C VAL A 153 9.57 -2.00 -5.57
N VAL A 154 10.14 -2.86 -4.75
CA VAL A 154 9.63 -4.22 -4.49
C VAL A 154 8.60 -4.21 -3.37
N PHE A 155 8.79 -3.36 -2.36
CA PHE A 155 7.82 -3.18 -1.28
C PHE A 155 7.80 -1.72 -0.82
N PRO A 156 6.63 -1.10 -0.64
CA PRO A 156 6.57 0.29 -0.22
C PRO A 156 6.98 0.46 1.25
N GLY A 157 7.54 1.62 1.58
CA GLY A 157 7.82 2.03 2.96
C GLY A 157 6.61 2.65 3.65
N ILE A 158 6.74 2.90 4.96
CA ILE A 158 5.74 3.59 5.78
C ILE A 158 6.42 4.70 6.55
N ILE A 159 5.88 5.91 6.41
CA ILE A 159 6.37 7.09 7.13
C ILE A 159 5.24 7.62 8.02
N LYS A 160 5.56 7.83 9.30
CA LYS A 160 4.69 8.51 10.26
C LYS A 160 5.06 9.99 10.31
N HIS A 161 4.05 10.84 10.12
CA HIS A 161 4.14 12.29 10.31
C HIS A 161 3.37 12.74 11.55
N GLY A 162 3.92 13.76 12.21
CA GLY A 162 3.32 14.38 13.38
C GLY A 162 3.70 13.70 14.70
N ASP A 163 3.51 14.47 15.78
CA ASP A 163 3.71 14.03 17.15
C ASP A 163 2.50 13.24 17.70
N GLU A 164 2.51 12.93 19.00
CA GLU A 164 1.45 12.18 19.68
C GLU A 164 0.09 12.92 19.72
N SER A 165 0.10 14.25 19.61
CA SER A 165 -1.11 15.07 19.54
C SER A 165 -1.70 15.11 18.13
N GLY A 166 -0.98 14.61 17.12
CA GLY A 166 -1.32 14.76 15.71
C GLY A 166 -1.00 16.15 15.15
N GLY A 167 -0.20 16.93 15.88
CA GLY A 167 0.36 18.21 15.46
C GLY A 167 1.79 18.05 14.95
N GLN A 168 2.46 19.19 14.72
CA GLN A 168 3.89 19.25 14.37
C GLN A 168 4.27 18.33 13.20
N MET A 169 3.62 18.51 12.05
CA MET A 169 3.74 17.65 10.87
C MET A 169 5.15 17.57 10.26
N GLN A 170 6.07 18.45 10.68
CA GLN A 170 7.48 18.38 10.33
C GLN A 170 8.20 17.17 10.97
N PHE A 171 7.70 16.63 12.08
CA PHE A 171 8.25 15.41 12.64
C PHE A 171 7.93 14.23 11.74
N ARG A 172 8.99 13.55 11.29
CA ARG A 172 8.93 12.43 10.35
C ARG A 172 9.68 11.24 10.92
N ASN A 173 9.00 10.12 11.06
CA ASN A 173 9.59 8.86 11.50
C ASN A 173 9.42 7.80 10.41
N VAL A 174 10.50 7.12 10.05
CA VAL A 174 10.45 5.98 9.13
C VAL A 174 10.05 4.75 9.93
N ILE A 175 8.83 4.27 9.72
CA ILE A 175 8.28 3.08 10.40
C ILE A 175 8.75 1.82 9.69
N ALA A 176 8.79 1.87 8.36
CA ALA A 176 9.36 0.84 7.51
C ALA A 176 10.03 1.50 6.31
N LYS A 177 11.26 1.09 5.99
CA LYS A 177 11.94 1.53 4.77
C LYS A 177 11.28 0.88 3.54
N ALA A 178 11.27 1.60 2.43
CA ALA A 178 10.87 1.03 1.14
C ALA A 178 11.94 0.04 0.68
N ARG A 179 11.52 -1.15 0.27
CA ARG A 179 12.43 -2.15 -0.31
C ARG A 179 12.56 -1.90 -1.79
N VAL A 180 13.76 -1.61 -2.24
CA VAL A 180 14.06 -1.23 -3.62
C VAL A 180 15.12 -2.15 -4.21
N LEU A 181 15.11 -2.31 -5.52
CA LEU A 181 16.20 -2.93 -6.25
C LEU A 181 17.04 -1.81 -6.86
N CYS A 182 18.30 -1.72 -6.46
CA CYS A 182 19.23 -0.78 -7.06
C CYS A 182 19.83 -1.34 -8.36
N SER A 183 20.14 -0.46 -9.30
CA SER A 183 20.77 -0.85 -10.56
C SER A 183 22.11 -1.57 -10.30
N PRO A 184 22.41 -2.68 -11.00
CA PRO A 184 23.75 -3.23 -11.00
C PRO A 184 24.72 -2.15 -11.50
N GLY A 185 25.91 -2.09 -10.91
CA GLY A 185 26.89 -1.08 -11.32
C GLY A 185 27.47 -1.53 -12.66
N ASP A 186 27.99 -0.59 -13.45
CA ASP A 186 28.82 -0.93 -14.60
C ASP A 186 30.05 -1.76 -14.18
#